data_AF-A0A3L5TU66-F1
#
_entry.id   AF-A0A3L5TU66-F1
#
_cell.length_a   1.000
_cell.length_b   1.000
_cell.length_c   1.000
_cell.angle_alpha   90.00
_cell.angle_beta   90.00
_cell.angle_gamma   90.00
#
_symmetry.space_group_name_H-M   'P 1'
#
loop_
_entity.id
_entity.type
_entity.pdbx_description
1 polymer ?
#
loop_
_entity_poly.entity_id
_entity_poly.type
_entity_poly.pdbx_seq_one_letter_code
_entity_poly.pdbx_strand_id
1 'polypeptide(L)'
;MPARPFNLVFQHRMNGKINFYRDWESYKSGFGNMNEEHWLGNENLHQLTSQGKYMLRIDMSDFENNHRHAIYSQFSVGSERAGYRLDVTGYSGDAGAYQAKQNKTKSVAKSEKSIRSLMREIYNSIM
;
A
#
# COMPACT_ATOMS: atom_id res chain seq x y z
N MET A 1 24.53 -18.82 -1.78
CA MET A 1 23.25 -18.64 -1.07
C MET A 1 22.66 -17.31 -1.52
N PRO A 2 21.50 -17.23 -2.18
CA PRO A 2 20.84 -15.93 -2.35
C PRO A 2 20.37 -15.43 -0.98
N ALA A 3 20.58 -14.15 -0.69
CA ALA A 3 20.11 -13.50 0.53
C ALA A 3 18.58 -13.68 0.65
N ARG A 4 18.09 -14.03 1.84
CA ARG A 4 16.65 -14.01 2.11
C ARG A 4 16.16 -12.58 1.85
N PRO A 5 15.17 -12.36 0.98
CA PRO A 5 14.58 -11.04 0.83
C PRO A 5 14.01 -10.62 2.20
N PHE A 6 14.41 -9.45 2.70
CA PHE A 6 13.78 -8.87 3.87
C PHE A 6 12.36 -8.44 3.49
N ASN A 7 11.37 -9.22 3.92
CA ASN A 7 9.96 -8.85 3.77
C ASN A 7 9.58 -7.96 4.95
N LEU A 8 9.50 -6.65 4.72
CA LEU A 8 9.00 -5.69 5.69
C LEU A 8 7.51 -5.45 5.47
N VAL A 9 6.68 -5.80 6.46
CA VAL A 9 5.28 -5.40 6.51
C VAL A 9 5.23 -3.97 7.05
N PHE A 10 4.84 -3.03 6.21
CA PHE A 10 4.74 -1.62 6.61
C PHE A 10 3.31 -1.18 6.92
N GLN A 11 2.32 -2.00 6.57
CA GLN A 11 0.91 -1.78 6.86
C GLN A 11 0.26 -3.12 7.11
N HIS A 12 -0.52 -3.22 8.18
CA HIS A 12 -1.34 -4.39 8.44
C HIS A 12 -2.72 -3.97 8.99
N ARG A 13 -3.80 -4.59 8.47
CA ARG A 13 -5.18 -4.49 8.95
C ARG A 13 -5.72 -5.90 9.22
N MET A 14 -6.44 -6.08 10.32
CA MET A 14 -7.02 -7.37 10.69
C MET A 14 -8.36 -7.30 11.44
N ASN A 15 -8.56 -6.33 12.32
CA ASN A 15 -9.70 -6.33 13.25
C ASN A 15 -10.30 -4.95 13.53
N GLY A 16 -9.72 -3.87 12.97
CA GLY A 16 -10.23 -2.51 13.09
C GLY A 16 -10.02 -1.86 14.46
N LYS A 17 -9.21 -2.45 15.35
CA LYS A 17 -8.90 -1.87 16.67
C LYS A 17 -8.13 -0.56 16.57
N ILE A 18 -7.31 -0.40 15.53
CA ILE A 18 -6.58 0.85 15.31
C ILE A 18 -7.36 1.73 14.34
N ASN A 19 -7.62 2.97 14.77
CA ASN A 19 -8.21 3.98 13.90
C ASN A 19 -7.17 4.46 12.87
N PHE A 20 -7.47 4.28 11.58
CA PHE A 20 -6.66 4.80 10.46
C PHE A 20 -7.12 6.17 9.97
N TYR A 21 -8.24 6.71 10.46
CA TYR A 21 -8.64 8.08 10.20
C TYR A 21 -7.81 9.04 11.07
N ARG A 22 -6.62 9.38 10.57
CA ARG A 22 -5.60 10.17 11.27
C ARG A 22 -5.14 11.38 10.48
N ASP A 23 -4.53 12.33 11.18
CA ASP A 23 -3.94 13.53 10.60
C ASP A 23 -2.66 13.25 9.78
N TRP A 24 -2.10 14.31 9.20
CA TRP A 24 -0.91 14.20 8.36
C TRP A 24 0.31 13.72 9.15
N GLU A 25 0.51 14.30 10.33
CA GLU A 25 1.68 14.02 11.17
C GLU A 25 1.72 12.55 11.64
N SER A 26 0.56 11.98 11.97
CA SER A 26 0.45 10.55 12.30
C SER A 26 0.82 9.67 11.11
N TYR A 27 0.40 10.02 9.89
CA TYR A 27 0.76 9.26 8.69
C TYR A 27 2.23 9.42 8.30
N LYS A 28 2.83 10.58 8.59
CA LYS A 28 4.25 10.83 8.41
C LYS A 28 5.10 9.96 9.34
N SER A 29 4.80 10.01 10.64
CA SER A 29 5.57 9.33 11.71
C SER A 29 5.25 7.84 11.85
N GLY A 30 4.03 7.42 11.52
CA GLY A 30 3.54 6.06 11.75
C GLY A 30 2.68 5.95 13.00
N PHE A 31 1.91 4.86 13.09
CA PHE A 31 1.04 4.58 14.24
C PHE A 31 0.67 3.10 14.32
N GLY A 32 0.17 2.68 15.48
CA GLY A 32 -0.22 1.30 15.76
C GLY A 32 0.93 0.47 16.33
N ASN A 33 0.81 -0.85 16.23
CA ASN A 33 1.77 -1.80 16.77
C ASN A 33 2.22 -2.76 15.67
N MET A 34 3.53 -2.91 15.48
CA MET A 34 4.11 -3.79 14.43
C MET A 34 3.67 -5.26 14.57
N ASN A 35 3.30 -5.69 15.77
CA ASN A 35 2.76 -7.03 16.02
C ASN A 35 1.24 -7.14 15.81
N GLU A 36 0.57 -6.01 15.52
CA GLU A 36 -0.87 -5.92 15.30
C GLU A 36 -1.18 -5.08 14.04
N GLU A 37 -2.19 -4.20 14.11
CA GLU A 37 -2.50 -3.23 13.07
C GLU A 37 -1.57 -2.02 13.19
N HIS A 38 -0.99 -1.61 12.07
CA HIS A 38 -0.07 -0.48 12.06
C HIS A 38 0.08 0.16 10.69
N TRP A 39 0.67 1.34 10.72
CA TRP A 39 1.25 2.07 9.61
C TRP A 39 2.68 2.45 9.98
N LEU A 40 3.66 2.05 9.18
CA LEU A 40 5.08 2.30 9.46
C LEU A 40 5.44 3.78 9.46
N GLY A 41 4.72 4.60 8.69
CA GLY A 41 5.03 6.03 8.49
C GLY A 41 5.57 6.31 7.10
N ASN A 42 5.11 7.41 6.49
CA ASN A 42 5.50 7.81 5.14
C ASN A 42 6.99 8.18 5.08
N GLU A 43 7.52 8.79 6.14
CA GLU A 43 8.93 9.18 6.19
C GLU A 43 9.84 7.95 6.20
N ASN A 44 9.48 6.94 6.99
CA ASN A 44 10.18 5.65 7.01
C ASN A 44 10.12 4.94 5.66
N LEU A 45 8.96 4.97 4.98
CA LEU A 45 8.80 4.41 3.64
C LEU A 45 9.62 5.16 2.59
N HIS A 46 9.67 6.49 2.65
CA HIS A 46 10.51 7.30 1.78
C HIS A 46 11.99 6.93 1.95
N GLN A 47 12.47 6.94 3.19
CA GLN A 47 13.87 6.61 3.50
C GLN A 47 14.22 5.19 3.06
N LEU A 48 13.35 4.21 3.32
CA LEU A 48 13.57 2.83 2.88
C LEU A 48 13.63 2.74 1.36
N THR A 49 12.62 3.24 0.67
CA THR A 49 12.50 3.09 -0.79
C THR A 49 13.46 3.96 -1.58
N SER A 50 14.08 4.97 -0.96
CA SER A 50 15.16 5.76 -1.57
C SER A 50 16.50 5.01 -1.67
N GLN A 51 16.67 3.92 -0.91
CA GLN A 51 17.94 3.18 -0.86
C GLN A 51 18.14 2.23 -2.05
N GLY A 52 17.08 1.95 -2.83
CA GLY A 52 17.17 1.03 -3.94
C GLY A 52 15.83 0.65 -4.54
N LYS A 53 15.82 -0.46 -5.27
CA LYS A 53 14.60 -0.99 -5.89
C LYS A 53 13.88 -1.91 -4.92
N TYR A 54 12.63 -1.60 -4.63
CA TYR A 54 11.75 -2.42 -3.82
C TYR A 54 10.55 -2.90 -4.63
N MET A 55 10.10 -4.10 -4.32
CA MET A 55 8.84 -4.67 -4.81
C MET A 55 7.78 -4.46 -3.73
N LEU A 56 6.56 -4.09 -4.15
CA LEU A 56 5.41 -4.03 -3.26
C LEU A 56 4.54 -5.26 -3.48
N ARG A 57 4.19 -5.95 -2.39
CA ARG A 57 3.14 -6.97 -2.37
C ARG A 57 2.02 -6.51 -1.45
N ILE A 58 0.80 -6.66 -1.92
CA ILE A 58 -0.43 -6.40 -1.17
C ILE A 58 -1.20 -7.71 -1.14
N ASP A 59 -1.42 -8.25 0.05
CA ASP A 59 -2.28 -9.41 0.29
C ASP A 59 -3.60 -8.91 0.89
N MET A 60 -4.73 -9.41 0.38
CA MET A 60 -6.08 -9.03 0.79
C MET A 60 -6.92 -10.29 0.99
N SER A 61 -7.86 -10.22 1.93
CA SER A 61 -8.83 -11.27 2.19
C SER A 61 -10.19 -10.62 2.41
N ASP A 62 -11.25 -11.19 1.84
CA ASP A 62 -12.63 -10.77 2.13
C ASP A 62 -13.23 -11.56 3.31
N PHE A 63 -14.46 -11.22 3.68
CA PHE A 63 -15.19 -11.88 4.78
C PHE A 63 -15.55 -13.34 4.50
N GLU A 64 -15.47 -13.78 3.24
CA GLU A 64 -15.71 -15.15 2.81
C GLU A 64 -14.41 -15.97 2.73
N ASN A 65 -13.29 -15.43 3.25
CA ASN A 65 -11.95 -16.01 3.18
C ASN A 65 -11.40 -16.18 1.75
N ASN A 66 -11.88 -15.41 0.78
CA ASN A 66 -11.24 -15.37 -0.53
C ASN A 66 -9.99 -14.50 -0.44
N HIS A 67 -8.83 -15.11 -0.71
CA HIS A 67 -7.54 -14.43 -0.72
C HIS A 67 -7.20 -13.91 -2.12
N ARG A 68 -6.67 -12.70 -2.18
CA ARG A 68 -6.19 -12.06 -3.42
C ARG A 68 -4.89 -11.34 -3.16
N HIS A 69 -4.14 -11.10 -4.21
CA HIS A 69 -2.89 -10.37 -4.14
C HIS A 69 -2.66 -9.43 -5.33
N ALA A 70 -1.88 -8.39 -5.07
CA ALA A 70 -1.30 -7.52 -6.08
C ALA A 70 0.20 -7.40 -5.82
N ILE A 71 0.99 -7.46 -6.89
CA ILE A 71 2.43 -7.27 -6.86
C ILE A 71 2.79 -6.16 -7.83
N TYR A 72 3.65 -5.24 -7.38
CA TYR A 72 4.27 -4.22 -8.22
C TYR A 72 5.79 -4.43 -8.20
N SER A 73 6.39 -4.67 -9.36
CA SER A 73 7.83 -4.93 -9.49
C SER A 73 8.71 -3.74 -9.07
N GLN A 74 8.14 -2.53 -9.05
CA GLN A 74 8.81 -1.34 -8.56
C GLN A 74 7.85 -0.53 -7.69
N PHE A 75 8.35 -0.10 -6.54
CA PHE A 75 7.65 0.70 -5.56
C PHE A 75 8.62 1.72 -4.94
N SER A 76 8.22 2.99 -4.95
CA SER A 76 8.90 4.03 -4.18
C SER A 76 7.95 5.11 -3.68
N VAL A 77 8.40 5.79 -2.63
CA VAL A 77 7.68 6.90 -2.00
C VAL A 77 8.56 8.15 -2.10
N GLY A 78 8.00 9.23 -2.66
CA GLY A 78 8.67 10.52 -2.74
C GLY A 78 8.87 11.19 -1.38
N SER A 79 9.61 12.28 -1.34
CA SER A 79 9.85 13.02 -0.09
C SER A 79 8.60 13.74 0.42
N GLU A 80 8.65 14.26 1.64
CA GLU A 80 7.59 15.10 2.21
C GLU A 80 7.25 16.30 1.31
N ARG A 81 8.28 16.95 0.74
CA ARG A 81 8.10 18.07 -0.21
C ARG A 81 7.36 17.67 -1.48
N ALA A 82 7.51 16.41 -1.89
CA ALA A 82 6.76 15.82 -3.00
C ALA A 82 5.41 15.21 -2.56
N GLY A 83 4.97 15.49 -1.32
CA GLY A 83 3.71 15.00 -0.76
C GLY A 83 3.66 13.49 -0.53
N TYR A 84 4.82 12.84 -0.36
CA TYR A 84 4.94 11.38 -0.29
C TYR A 84 4.27 10.67 -1.47
N ARG A 85 4.44 11.22 -2.69
CA ARG A 85 3.88 10.65 -3.92
C ARG A 85 4.33 9.21 -4.11
N LEU A 86 3.37 8.35 -4.45
CA LEU A 86 3.61 6.95 -4.76
C LEU A 86 4.04 6.79 -6.23
N ASP A 87 5.11 6.04 -6.46
CA ASP A 87 5.48 5.53 -7.77
C ASP A 87 5.43 3.99 -7.75
N VAL A 88 4.60 3.42 -8.62
CA VAL A 88 4.46 1.98 -8.78
C VAL A 88 4.38 1.59 -10.26
N THR A 89 5.11 0.53 -10.63
CA THR A 89 5.07 -0.05 -11.97
C THR A 89 5.15 -1.58 -11.94
N GLY A 90 4.86 -2.21 -13.08
CA GLY A 90 4.91 -3.67 -13.23
C GLY A 90 3.89 -4.41 -12.37
N TYR A 91 2.62 -3.99 -12.47
CA TYR A 91 1.51 -4.66 -11.82
C TYR A 91 1.37 -6.12 -12.29
N SER A 92 1.13 -7.01 -11.34
CA SER A 92 0.71 -8.41 -11.54
C SER A 92 -0.16 -8.86 -10.36
N GLY A 93 -0.84 -9.99 -10.50
CA GLY A 93 -1.73 -10.55 -9.47
C GLY A 93 -3.20 -10.59 -9.90
N ASP A 94 -4.05 -11.08 -9.00
CA ASP A 94 -5.47 -11.40 -9.24
C ASP A 94 -6.44 -10.41 -8.56
N ALA A 95 -5.92 -9.47 -7.76
CA ALA A 95 -6.70 -8.42 -7.13
C ALA A 95 -7.39 -7.49 -8.13
N GLY A 96 -6.76 -7.19 -9.26
CA GLY A 96 -7.26 -6.28 -10.29
C GLY A 96 -8.26 -6.91 -11.25
N ALA A 97 -8.35 -8.24 -11.30
CA ALA A 97 -9.31 -8.94 -12.15
C ALA A 97 -10.77 -8.69 -11.72
N TYR A 98 -11.01 -8.28 -10.46
CA TYR A 98 -12.33 -7.85 -9.99
C TYR A 98 -12.70 -6.44 -10.49
N GLN A 99 -11.71 -5.55 -10.66
CA GLN A 99 -11.94 -4.22 -11.25
C GLN A 99 -12.30 -4.32 -12.75
N ALA A 100 -11.74 -5.30 -13.48
CA ALA A 100 -12.04 -5.52 -14.89
C ALA A 100 -13.48 -6.01 -15.15
N LYS A 101 -14.15 -6.59 -14.14
CA LYS A 101 -15.59 -6.95 -14.24
C LYS A 101 -16.53 -5.78 -13.93
N GLN A 102 -16.05 -4.74 -13.25
CA GLN A 102 -16.86 -3.58 -12.82
C GLN A 102 -16.66 -2.33 -13.70
N ASN A 103 -15.53 -2.18 -14.41
CA ASN A 103 -15.23 -0.93 -15.12
C ASN A 103 -14.72 -1.15 -16.55
N LYS A 104 -15.66 -1.16 -17.50
CA LYS A 104 -15.38 -0.94 -18.94
C LYS A 104 -15.04 0.53 -19.28
N THR A 105 -14.88 1.39 -18.28
CA THR A 105 -14.60 2.82 -18.47
C THR A 105 -13.88 3.35 -17.24
N LYS A 106 -12.57 3.59 -17.34
CA LYS A 106 -11.86 4.77 -16.82
C LYS A 106 -10.35 4.56 -16.84
N SER A 107 -9.73 4.97 -17.94
CA SER A 107 -8.37 5.50 -17.93
C SER A 107 -8.36 6.78 -17.08
N VAL A 108 -8.30 6.64 -15.75
CA VAL A 108 -8.14 7.81 -14.88
C VAL A 108 -6.65 8.10 -14.76
N ALA A 109 -6.33 9.36 -15.06
CA ALA A 109 -5.01 9.94 -15.19
C ALA A 109 -4.01 9.42 -14.16
N LYS A 110 -2.88 8.93 -14.69
CA LYS A 110 -1.70 8.49 -13.96
C LYS A 110 -0.91 9.71 -13.48
N SER A 111 -1.45 10.48 -12.54
CA SER A 111 -0.73 11.55 -11.85
C SER A 111 -1.48 11.92 -10.57
N GLU A 112 -0.78 11.93 -9.43
CA GLU A 112 -1.28 12.33 -8.10
C GLU A 112 -2.02 11.28 -7.24
N LYS A 113 -1.66 9.99 -7.33
CA LYS A 113 -2.02 9.06 -6.24
C LYS A 113 -1.12 9.31 -5.03
N SER A 114 -1.63 10.05 -4.05
CA SER A 114 -1.05 10.08 -2.69
C SER A 114 -1.27 8.73 -2.00
N ILE A 115 -0.39 8.34 -1.08
CA ILE A 115 -0.55 7.14 -0.24
C ILE A 115 -1.94 7.09 0.41
N ARG A 116 -2.49 8.24 0.80
CA ARG A 116 -3.86 8.34 1.34
C ARG A 116 -4.93 7.86 0.36
N SER A 117 -4.76 8.14 -0.93
CA SER A 117 -5.67 7.68 -1.99
C SER A 117 -5.53 6.18 -2.22
N LEU A 118 -4.30 5.65 -2.25
CA LEU A 118 -4.06 4.20 -2.35
C LEU A 118 -4.69 3.45 -1.16
N MET A 119 -4.50 3.98 0.04
CA MET A 119 -5.04 3.39 1.27
C MET A 119 -6.57 3.45 1.33
N ARG A 120 -7.18 4.52 0.80
CA ARG A 120 -8.64 4.62 0.66
C ARG A 120 -9.18 3.65 -0.39
N GLU A 121 -8.50 3.50 -1.52
CA GLU A 121 -8.86 2.52 -2.56
C GLU A 121 -8.75 1.08 -2.05
N ILE A 122 -7.69 0.75 -1.31
CA ILE A 122 -7.53 -0.58 -0.70
C ILE A 122 -8.62 -0.83 0.35
N TYR A 123 -8.88 0.15 1.23
CA TYR A 123 -9.93 0.05 2.25
C TYR A 123 -11.33 -0.14 1.63
N ASN A 124 -11.65 0.62 0.59
CA ASN A 124 -12.94 0.52 -0.11
C ASN A 124 -13.07 -0.72 -1.02
N SER A 125 -11.98 -1.45 -1.27
CA SER A 125 -12.01 -2.69 -2.07
C SER A 125 -12.26 -3.94 -1.22
N ILE A 126 -12.31 -3.80 0.11
CA ILE A 126 -12.47 -4.89 1.08
C ILE A 126 -13.89 -4.89 1.69
N MET A 127 -14.64 -3.79 1.56
CA MET A 127 -16.08 -3.68 1.91
C MET A 127 -16.94 -3.86 0.66
#